data_AF-A0A8B8E9V6-F1
#
_entry.id   AF-A0A8B8E9V6-F1
#
_cell.length_a   1.000
_cell.length_b   1.000
_cell.length_c   1.000
_cell.angle_alpha   90.00
_cell.angle_beta   90.00
_cell.angle_gamma   90.00
#
_symmetry.space_group_name_H-M   'P 1'
#
loop_
_entity.id
_entity.type
_entity.pdbx_description
1 polymer ?
#
loop_
_entity_poly.entity_id
_entity_poly.type
_entity_poly.pdbx_seq_one_letter_code
_entity_poly.pdbx_strand_id
1 'polypeptide(L)'
;MQKLHNLKGKLLKSVQPKSGNVPADVASTQSGDLVYSDYHDRSINLVSGTQIHTLIKLRGWKPLGLCIAYFGSLLVIKASDDGKQTKVVCHSHSMEQHSIQWDDQADAVVVVSAAGILRFMYTGPPSTHRESSRPYGITTDPDV
;
A
#
# COMPACT_ATOMS: atom_id res chain seq x y z
N MET A 1 -14.62 0.48 -15.43
CA MET A 1 -15.49 -0.52 -14.75
C MET A 1 -14.65 -1.76 -14.48
N GLN A 2 -14.54 -2.20 -13.23
CA GLN A 2 -13.89 -3.47 -12.88
C GLN A 2 -14.89 -4.61 -12.91
N LYS A 3 -14.46 -5.74 -13.47
CA LYS A 3 -15.29 -6.93 -13.64
C LYS A 3 -14.52 -8.13 -13.10
N LEU A 4 -15.14 -8.87 -12.20
CA LEU A 4 -14.61 -10.11 -11.66
C LEU A 4 -15.24 -11.28 -12.41
N HIS A 5 -14.42 -12.14 -12.99
CA HIS A 5 -14.87 -13.36 -13.66
C HIS A 5 -14.38 -14.59 -12.91
N ASN A 6 -15.14 -15.68 -12.95
CA ASN A 6 -14.62 -16.99 -12.54
C ASN A 6 -13.72 -17.58 -13.64
N LEU A 7 -13.04 -18.69 -13.34
CA LEU A 7 -12.14 -19.37 -14.30
C LEU A 7 -12.85 -19.89 -15.56
N LYS A 8 -14.19 -19.98 -15.54
CA LYS A 8 -15.01 -20.33 -16.71
C LYS A 8 -15.47 -19.09 -17.51
N GLY A 9 -14.99 -17.90 -17.17
CA GLY A 9 -15.34 -16.63 -17.82
C GLY A 9 -16.67 -16.00 -17.37
N LYS A 10 -17.44 -16.63 -16.47
CA LYS A 10 -18.71 -16.09 -15.97
C LYS A 10 -18.45 -14.85 -15.11
N LEU A 11 -19.12 -13.74 -15.44
CA LEU A 11 -19.11 -12.52 -14.63
C LEU A 11 -19.74 -12.79 -13.26
N LEU A 12 -19.00 -12.51 -12.19
CA LEU A 12 -19.43 -12.66 -10.80
C LEU A 12 -19.81 -11.31 -10.18
N LYS A 13 -18.96 -10.30 -10.34
CA LYS A 13 -19.15 -8.95 -9.78
C LYS A 13 -18.74 -7.90 -10.82
N SER A 14 -19.43 -6.76 -10.81
CA SER A 14 -19.07 -5.60 -11.61
C SER A 14 -19.22 -4.36 -10.76
N VAL A 15 -18.18 -3.55 -10.68
CA VAL A 15 -18.13 -2.37 -9.83
C VAL A 15 -17.39 -1.24 -10.55
N GLN A 16 -17.84 -0.02 -10.37
CA GLN A 16 -17.14 1.15 -10.89
C GLN A 16 -16.28 1.75 -9.76
N PRO A 17 -14.94 1.78 -9.91
CA PRO A 17 -14.08 2.48 -8.95
C PRO A 17 -14.51 3.94 -8.78
N LYS A 18 -14.26 4.51 -7.60
CA LYS A 18 -14.74 5.87 -7.26
C LYS A 18 -14.23 6.93 -8.23
N SER A 19 -12.96 6.89 -8.61
CA SER A 19 -12.41 7.83 -9.60
C SER A 19 -12.81 7.50 -11.05
N GLY A 20 -13.45 6.36 -11.29
CA GLY A 20 -13.73 5.83 -12.62
C GLY A 20 -12.52 5.21 -13.33
N ASN A 21 -11.31 5.38 -12.79
CA ASN A 21 -10.06 4.88 -13.36
C ASN A 21 -9.80 3.41 -12.99
N VAL A 22 -8.81 2.81 -13.65
CA VAL A 22 -8.29 1.50 -13.27
C VAL A 22 -7.56 1.63 -11.93
N PRO A 23 -7.86 0.78 -10.93
CA PRO A 23 -7.10 0.76 -9.69
C PRO A 23 -5.62 0.47 -9.92
N ALA A 24 -4.76 1.06 -9.09
CA ALA A 24 -3.33 0.86 -9.19
C ALA A 24 -2.93 -0.57 -8.80
N ASP A 25 -3.67 -1.16 -7.86
CA ASP A 25 -3.50 -2.55 -7.41
C ASP A 25 -4.81 -3.09 -6.82
N VAL A 26 -4.89 -4.42 -6.73
CA VAL A 26 -6.00 -5.17 -6.14
C VAL A 26 -5.51 -6.34 -5.29
N ALA A 27 -6.20 -6.58 -4.18
CA ALA A 27 -5.99 -7.75 -3.32
C ALA A 27 -7.34 -8.36 -2.95
N SER A 28 -7.36 -9.61 -2.50
CA SER A 28 -8.56 -10.26 -1.99
C SER A 28 -8.47 -10.48 -0.49
N THR A 29 -9.58 -10.27 0.22
CA THR A 29 -9.72 -10.66 1.62
C THR A 29 -9.92 -12.18 1.75
N GLN A 30 -9.78 -12.72 2.97
CA GLN A 30 -10.13 -14.11 3.26
C GLN A 30 -11.61 -14.45 2.96
N SER A 31 -12.51 -13.47 3.07
CA SER A 31 -13.93 -13.62 2.70
C SER A 31 -14.18 -13.63 1.18
N GLY A 32 -13.15 -13.41 0.36
CA GLY A 32 -13.27 -13.32 -1.10
C GLY A 32 -13.81 -11.97 -1.61
N ASP A 33 -13.77 -10.94 -0.76
CA ASP A 33 -14.04 -9.57 -1.17
C ASP A 33 -12.79 -8.91 -1.73
N LEU A 34 -12.96 -7.93 -2.61
CA LEU A 34 -11.87 -7.28 -3.33
C LEU A 34 -11.52 -5.96 -2.64
N VAL A 35 -10.24 -5.74 -2.37
CA VAL A 35 -9.71 -4.45 -1.93
C VAL A 35 -8.90 -3.87 -3.07
N TYR A 36 -9.05 -2.58 -3.33
CA TYR A 36 -8.31 -1.91 -4.42
C TYR A 36 -7.78 -0.54 -4.00
N SER A 37 -6.68 -0.13 -4.62
CA SER A 37 -6.09 1.20 -4.46
C SER A 37 -6.58 2.13 -5.57
N ASP A 38 -7.25 3.21 -5.18
CA ASP A 38 -7.66 4.28 -6.10
C ASP A 38 -6.63 5.42 -6.03
N TYR A 39 -5.71 5.41 -6.99
CA TYR A 39 -4.62 6.38 -7.06
C TYR A 39 -5.11 7.83 -7.15
N HIS A 40 -6.16 8.07 -7.94
CA HIS A 40 -6.67 9.43 -8.19
C HIS A 40 -7.62 9.91 -7.10
N ASP A 41 -8.45 9.01 -6.53
CA ASP A 41 -9.25 9.35 -5.36
C ASP A 41 -8.41 9.41 -4.07
N ARG A 42 -7.17 8.91 -4.08
CA ARG A 42 -6.30 8.79 -2.89
C ARG A 42 -6.94 7.93 -1.79
N SER A 43 -7.50 6.79 -2.18
CA SER A 43 -8.23 5.94 -1.23
C SER A 43 -7.97 4.46 -1.45
N ILE A 44 -8.15 3.69 -0.39
CA ILE A 44 -8.20 2.23 -0.44
C ILE A 44 -9.62 1.82 -0.13
N ASN A 45 -10.18 0.97 -0.98
CA ASN A 45 -11.60 0.67 -0.97
C ASN A 45 -11.84 -0.83 -0.98
N LEU A 46 -12.82 -1.26 -0.18
CA LEU A 46 -13.34 -2.62 -0.14
C LEU A 46 -14.60 -2.71 -0.99
N VAL A 47 -14.68 -3.74 -1.82
CA VAL A 47 -15.85 -4.11 -2.61
C VAL A 47 -16.48 -5.34 -1.96
N SER A 48 -17.62 -5.14 -1.30
CA SER A 48 -18.43 -6.23 -0.75
C SER A 48 -19.75 -6.30 -1.49
N GLY A 49 -19.98 -7.41 -2.20
CA GLY A 49 -21.08 -7.53 -3.15
C GLY A 49 -21.04 -6.44 -4.23
N THR A 50 -22.02 -5.54 -4.21
CA THR A 50 -22.16 -4.40 -5.13
C THR A 50 -21.78 -3.06 -4.50
N GLN A 51 -21.42 -3.05 -3.20
CA GLN A 51 -21.13 -1.83 -2.45
C GLN A 51 -19.62 -1.57 -2.40
N ILE A 52 -19.26 -0.29 -2.33
CA ILE A 52 -17.88 0.17 -2.16
C ILE A 52 -17.79 0.92 -0.84
N HIS A 53 -16.93 0.44 0.06
CA HIS A 53 -16.60 1.11 1.32
C HIS A 53 -15.16 1.63 1.25
N THR A 54 -14.94 2.89 1.60
CA THR A 54 -13.57 3.41 1.75
C THR A 54 -13.01 2.99 3.10
N LEU A 55 -11.95 2.18 3.08
CA LEU A 55 -11.25 1.76 4.29
C LEU A 55 -10.31 2.85 4.79
N ILE A 56 -9.54 3.45 3.86
CA ILE A 56 -8.49 4.43 4.17
C ILE A 56 -8.57 5.57 3.15
N LYS A 57 -8.54 6.81 3.65
CA LYS A 57 -8.40 8.02 2.84
C LYS A 57 -7.04 8.65 3.12
N LEU A 58 -6.23 8.82 2.08
CA LEU A 58 -4.88 9.35 2.19
C LEU A 58 -4.86 10.85 1.87
N ARG A 59 -4.13 11.62 2.69
CA ARG A 59 -3.88 13.06 2.47
C ARG A 59 -2.39 13.27 2.19
N GLY A 60 -2.05 13.92 1.07
CA GLY A 60 -0.65 14.11 0.67
C GLY A 60 0.03 12.87 0.05
N TRP A 61 -0.70 11.75 -0.05
CA TRP A 61 -0.20 10.48 -0.55
C TRP A 61 -1.20 9.84 -1.51
N LYS A 62 -0.68 9.06 -2.45
CA LYS A 62 -1.43 8.27 -3.42
C LYS A 62 -1.09 6.79 -3.25
N PRO A 63 -2.08 5.90 -3.10
CA PRO A 63 -1.82 4.49 -2.92
C PRO A 63 -1.37 3.87 -4.26
N LEU A 64 -0.36 3.02 -4.21
CA LEU A 64 0.17 2.28 -5.34
C LEU A 64 -0.16 0.80 -5.16
N GLY A 65 0.64 0.09 -4.37
CA GLY A 65 0.50 -1.34 -4.11
C GLY A 65 -0.23 -1.68 -2.82
N LEU A 66 -0.86 -2.85 -2.79
CA LEU A 66 -1.59 -3.41 -1.66
C LEU A 66 -1.17 -4.85 -1.41
N CYS A 67 -1.10 -5.24 -0.14
CA CYS A 67 -1.01 -6.64 0.25
C CYS A 67 -1.89 -6.88 1.48
N ILE A 68 -2.65 -7.98 1.46
CA ILE A 68 -3.47 -8.42 2.60
C ILE A 68 -2.79 -9.62 3.22
N ALA A 69 -2.41 -9.49 4.48
CA ALA A 69 -1.83 -10.54 5.30
C ALA A 69 -2.90 -11.56 5.71
N TYR A 70 -2.47 -12.73 6.17
CA TYR A 70 -3.39 -13.80 6.56
C TYR A 70 -4.32 -13.36 7.69
N PHE A 71 -3.86 -12.55 8.65
CA PHE A 71 -4.71 -12.04 9.74
C PHE A 71 -5.49 -10.77 9.41
N GLY A 72 -5.55 -10.36 8.14
CA GLY A 72 -6.29 -9.18 7.70
C GLY A 72 -5.56 -7.86 7.91
N SER A 73 -4.26 -7.90 8.28
CA SER A 73 -3.40 -6.73 8.19
C SER A 73 -3.26 -6.28 6.74
N LEU A 74 -3.35 -4.98 6.51
CA LEU A 74 -3.26 -4.36 5.19
C LEU A 74 -1.96 -3.58 5.08
N LEU A 75 -1.08 -4.04 4.19
CA LEU A 75 0.12 -3.32 3.81
C LEU A 75 -0.20 -2.43 2.61
N VAL A 76 0.21 -1.16 2.72
CA VAL A 76 -0.02 -0.14 1.70
C VAL A 76 1.32 0.44 1.27
N ILE A 77 1.64 0.30 -0.01
CA ILE A 77 2.70 1.05 -0.66
C ILE A 77 2.07 2.34 -1.20
N LYS A 78 2.61 3.49 -0.82
CA LYS A 78 2.08 4.80 -1.24
C LYS A 78 3.21 5.75 -1.65
N ALA A 79 2.95 6.57 -2.66
CA ALA A 79 3.83 7.65 -3.07
C ALA A 79 3.32 9.00 -2.56
N SER A 80 4.22 9.93 -2.28
CA SER A 80 3.86 11.32 -1.98
C SER A 80 3.23 11.98 -3.21
N ASP A 81 2.42 13.02 -3.00
CA ASP A 81 1.75 13.72 -4.12
C ASP A 81 2.74 14.28 -5.16
N ASP A 82 3.95 14.66 -4.72
CA ASP A 82 5.05 15.14 -5.56
C ASP A 82 5.91 14.02 -6.19
N GLY A 83 5.61 12.76 -5.87
CA GLY A 83 6.30 11.58 -6.40
C GLY A 83 7.72 11.37 -5.88
N LYS A 84 8.19 12.16 -4.91
CA LYS A 84 9.58 12.08 -4.42
C LYS A 84 9.80 11.01 -3.36
N GLN A 85 8.77 10.64 -2.62
CA GLN A 85 8.85 9.70 -1.53
C GLN A 85 7.94 8.51 -1.75
N THR A 86 8.44 7.33 -1.43
CA THR A 86 7.64 6.11 -1.30
C THR A 86 7.70 5.63 0.14
N LYS A 87 6.55 5.26 0.67
CA LYS A 87 6.39 4.73 2.02
C LYS A 87 5.57 3.45 1.96
N VAL A 88 6.01 2.46 2.73
CA VAL A 88 5.24 1.27 3.04
C VAL A 88 4.64 1.45 4.43
N VAL A 89 3.36 1.19 4.59
CA VAL A 89 2.67 1.26 5.88
C VAL A 89 1.91 -0.02 6.12
N CYS A 90 2.13 -0.63 7.27
CA CYS A 90 1.33 -1.74 7.74
C CYS A 90 0.17 -1.21 8.58
N HIS A 91 -1.06 -1.59 8.23
CA HIS A 91 -2.26 -1.29 8.98
C HIS A 91 -2.86 -2.57 9.56
N SER A 92 -3.30 -2.52 10.81
CA SER A 92 -4.15 -3.56 11.41
C SER A 92 -5.37 -2.90 12.04
N HIS A 93 -6.56 -3.45 11.81
CA HIS A 93 -7.83 -2.83 12.21
C HIS A 93 -7.96 -1.34 11.83
N SER A 94 -7.50 -0.99 10.62
CA SER A 94 -7.42 0.39 10.10
C SER A 94 -6.47 1.34 10.84
N MET A 95 -5.68 0.85 11.79
CA MET A 95 -4.68 1.62 12.53
C MET A 95 -3.30 1.33 11.96
N GLU A 96 -2.52 2.38 11.68
CA GLU A 96 -1.11 2.26 11.30
C GLU A 96 -0.32 1.62 12.46
N GLN A 97 0.48 0.60 12.15
CA GLN A 97 1.29 -0.14 13.13
C GLN A 97 2.75 0.33 13.07
N HIS A 98 3.27 0.41 11.85
CA HIS A 98 4.61 0.87 11.55
C HIS A 98 4.69 1.28 10.07
N SER A 99 5.73 2.02 9.75
CA SER A 99 6.05 2.40 8.38
C SER A 99 7.52 2.17 8.08
N ILE A 100 7.79 1.94 6.80
CA ILE A 100 9.13 1.77 6.25
C ILE A 100 9.28 2.76 5.10
N GLN A 101 10.35 3.54 5.12
CA GLN A 101 10.64 4.50 4.07
C GLN A 101 12.14 4.76 3.98
N TRP A 102 12.55 5.31 2.84
CA TRP A 102 13.88 5.90 2.71
C TRP A 102 13.94 7.27 3.42
N ASP A 103 15.02 7.52 4.16
CA ASP A 103 15.36 8.80 4.77
C ASP A 103 16.60 9.38 4.09
N ASP A 104 16.40 10.51 3.41
CA ASP A 104 17.45 11.21 2.66
C ASP A 104 18.54 11.85 3.54
N GLN A 105 18.23 12.18 4.79
CA GLN A 105 19.20 12.77 5.70
C GLN A 105 20.07 11.70 6.34
N ALA A 106 19.47 10.54 6.63
CA ALA A 106 20.18 9.40 7.21
C ALA A 106 20.89 8.53 6.16
N ASP A 107 20.58 8.71 4.87
CA ASP A 107 21.03 7.84 3.77
C ASP A 107 20.72 6.36 4.06
N ALA A 108 19.51 6.12 4.56
CA ALA A 108 19.11 4.84 5.14
C ALA A 108 17.63 4.53 4.93
N VAL A 109 17.29 3.24 4.97
CA VAL A 109 15.89 2.80 5.14
C VAL A 109 15.57 2.77 6.62
N VAL A 110 14.53 3.48 7.03
CA VAL A 110 14.09 3.57 8.42
C VAL A 110 12.76 2.86 8.62
N VAL A 111 12.64 2.17 9.75
CA VAL A 111 11.39 1.57 10.23
C VAL A 111 10.94 2.36 11.45
N VAL A 112 9.75 2.95 11.37
CA VAL A 112 9.20 3.82 12.41
C VAL A 112 7.87 3.25 12.90
N SER A 113 7.71 3.16 14.22
CA SER A 113 6.44 2.75 14.84
C SER A 113 5.32 3.78 14.62
N ALA A 114 4.07 3.37 14.86
CA ALA A 114 2.93 4.27 14.88
C ALA A 114 3.10 5.49 15.82
N ALA A 115 3.86 5.33 16.90
CA ALA A 115 4.16 6.41 17.85
C ALA A 115 5.25 7.38 17.37
N GLY A 116 5.79 7.20 16.16
CA GLY A 116 6.88 8.02 15.62
C GLY A 116 8.27 7.62 16.12
N ILE A 117 8.38 6.53 16.89
CA ILE A 117 9.65 6.05 17.43
C ILE A 117 10.38 5.21 16.36
N LEU A 118 11.64 5.56 16.08
CA LEU A 118 12.55 4.79 15.23
C LEU A 118 12.82 3.41 15.86
N ARG A 119 12.54 2.34 15.12
CA ARG A 119 12.76 0.95 15.55
C ARG A 119 14.04 0.37 14.95
N PHE A 120 14.20 0.54 13.64
CA PHE A 120 15.33 -0.01 12.89
C PHE A 120 15.80 0.99 11.84
N MET A 121 17.10 0.92 11.54
CA MET A 121 17.74 1.69 10.48
C MET A 121 18.66 0.75 9.71
N TYR A 122 18.46 0.68 8.40
CA TYR A 122 19.26 -0.14 7.49
C TYR A 122 20.08 0.78 6.60
N THR A 123 21.40 0.71 6.78
CA THR A 123 22.37 1.43 5.94
C THR A 123 23.02 0.44 4.97
N GLY A 124 23.37 0.93 3.77
CA GLY A 124 24.19 0.16 2.84
C GLY A 124 25.61 -0.07 3.38
N PRO A 125 26.40 -0.95 2.74
CA PRO A 125 27.84 -1.02 3.02
C PRO A 125 28.49 0.34 2.78
N PRO A 126 29.54 0.71 3.54
CA PRO A 126 30.25 1.97 3.32
C PRO A 126 30.79 2.01 1.88
N SER A 127 30.20 2.85 1.04
CA SER A 127 30.60 2.97 -0.37
C SER A 127 31.75 3.97 -0.50
N THR A 128 32.70 3.68 -1.39
CA THR A 128 33.75 4.61 -1.79
C THR A 128 33.32 5.52 -2.96
N HIS A 129 32.12 5.32 -3.51
CA HIS A 129 31.56 6.09 -4.61
C HIS A 129 30.20 6.71 -4.20
N ARG A 130 30.05 8.02 -4.46
CA ARG A 130 28.92 8.90 -4.13
C ARG A 130 27.64 8.62 -4.95
N GLU A 131 27.28 7.37 -5.21
CA GLU A 131 26.00 7.06 -5.82
C GLU A 131 24.94 6.82 -4.75
N SER A 132 23.83 7.55 -4.84
CA SER A 132 22.71 7.44 -3.92
C SER A 132 22.11 6.04 -4.00
N SER A 133 22.15 5.29 -2.90
CA SER A 133 21.63 3.93 -2.82
C SER A 133 20.13 3.89 -2.49
N ARG A 134 19.37 4.84 -3.05
CA ARG A 134 17.92 4.91 -2.87
C ARG A 134 17.29 3.63 -3.43
N PRO A 135 16.56 2.85 -2.62
CA PRO A 135 15.91 1.64 -3.11
C PRO A 135 14.81 2.02 -4.12
N TYR A 136 14.76 1.31 -5.25
CA TYR A 136 13.69 1.46 -6.23
C TYR A 136 12.34 0.92 -5.73
N GLY A 137 12.36 0.00 -4.77
CA GLY A 137 11.18 -0.59 -4.17
C GLY A 137 11.46 -1.05 -2.74
N ILE A 138 10.43 -0.95 -1.89
CA ILE A 138 10.45 -1.43 -0.51
C ILE A 138 9.28 -2.39 -0.39
N THR A 139 9.55 -3.58 0.14
CA THR A 139 8.52 -4.56 0.52
C THR A 139 8.78 -5.03 1.93
N THR A 140 7.73 -5.44 2.63
CA THR A 140 7.85 -6.11 3.92
C THR A 140 6.86 -7.26 3.96
N ASP A 141 7.19 -8.26 4.76
CA ASP A 141 6.22 -9.29 5.13
C ASP A 141 5.10 -8.62 5.95
N PRO A 142 3.83 -8.72 5.52
CA PRO A 142 2.72 -8.12 6.25
C PRO A 142 2.33 -8.91 7.53
N ASP A 143 2.86 -10.13 7.71
CA ASP A 143 2.61 -10.98 8.89
C ASP A 143 3.66 -10.80 10.02
N VAL A 144 4.63 -9.87 9.87
CA VAL A 144 5.72 -9.59 10.83
C VAL A 144 5.53 -8.27 11.59
#